data_AF-A0AAV5PIB2-F1
#
_entry.id   AF-A0AAV5PIB2-F1
#
_cell.length_a   1.000
_cell.length_b   1.000
_cell.length_c   1.000
_cell.angle_alpha   90.00
_cell.angle_beta   90.00
_cell.angle_gamma   90.00
#
_symmetry.space_group_name_H-M   'P 1'
#
loop_
_entity.id
_entity.type
_entity.pdbx_description
1 polymer ?
#
loop_
_entity_poly.entity_id
_entity_poly.type
_entity_poly.pdbx_seq_one_letter_code
_entity_poly.pdbx_strand_id
1 'polypeptide(L)' 'MEKAVAIDGVDLMGYLPWGPIDLVSAGTGQMDKRYGFIYVNKNDQGVGDLSRTPKDSYFWYKKVIASNGTDLD' A
#
# COMPACT_ATOMS: atom_id res chain seq x y z
N MET A 1 -0.80 -5.23 -14.67
CA MET A 1 -0.30 -6.59 -14.36
C MET A 1 -1.18 -7.63 -14.98
N GLU A 2 -2.51 -7.60 -14.72
CA GLU A 2 -3.48 -8.54 -15.29
C GLU A 2 -3.28 -8.78 -16.80
N LYS A 3 -3.30 -7.74 -17.63
CA LYS A 3 -3.02 -7.86 -19.08
C LYS A 3 -1.71 -8.58 -19.42
N ALA A 4 -0.61 -8.29 -18.72
CA ALA A 4 0.69 -8.92 -19.00
C ALA A 4 0.68 -10.42 -18.67
N VAL A 5 -0.07 -10.83 -17.65
CA VAL A 5 -0.24 -12.25 -17.32
C VAL A 5 -1.21 -12.92 -18.29
N ALA A 6 -2.37 -12.30 -18.54
CA ALA A 6 -3.48 -12.92 -19.28
C ALA A 6 -3.30 -12.92 -20.81
N ILE A 7 -2.70 -11.86 -21.37
CA ILE A 7 -2.53 -11.67 -22.82
C ILE A 7 -1.12 -12.12 -23.23
N ASP A 8 -0.11 -11.70 -22.48
CA ASP A 8 1.29 -11.91 -22.86
C ASP A 8 1.90 -13.19 -22.25
N GLY A 9 1.19 -13.87 -21.34
CA GLY A 9 1.60 -15.15 -20.76
C GLY A 9 2.78 -15.05 -19.78
N VAL A 10 3.02 -13.86 -19.19
CA VAL A 10 4.11 -13.66 -18.22
C VAL A 10 3.86 -14.48 -16.95
N ASP A 11 4.83 -15.29 -16.55
CA ASP A 11 4.83 -16.00 -15.26
C ASP A 11 5.20 -15.04 -14.13
N LEU A 12 4.17 -14.49 -13.47
CA LEU A 12 4.32 -13.51 -12.39
C LEU A 12 4.00 -14.15 -11.04
N MET A 13 5.00 -14.24 -10.17
CA MET A 13 4.86 -14.85 -8.84
C MET A 13 3.95 -14.07 -7.88
N GLY A 14 3.86 -12.74 -8.03
CA GLY A 14 3.04 -11.91 -7.16
C GLY A 14 3.29 -10.41 -7.31
N TYR A 15 2.59 -9.63 -6.49
CA TYR A 15 2.68 -8.18 -6.44
C TYR A 15 2.64 -7.67 -5.00
N LEU A 16 3.67 -6.90 -4.61
CA LEU A 16 3.84 -6.38 -3.26
C LEU A 16 3.96 -4.85 -3.31
N PRO A 17 2.89 -4.10 -2.99
CA PRO A 17 2.93 -2.64 -2.92
C PRO A 17 3.99 -2.16 -1.92
N TRP A 18 4.73 -1.12 -2.31
CA TRP A 18 5.75 -0.53 -1.46
C TRP A 18 5.13 0.18 -0.24
N GLY A 19 5.75 -0.02 0.93
CA GLY A 19 5.37 0.66 2.16
C GLY A 19 3.91 0.46 2.55
N PRO A 20 3.44 -0.78 2.80
CA PRO A 20 2.04 -1.08 3.13
C PRO A 20 1.55 -0.40 4.44
N ILE A 21 2.48 0.07 5.26
CA ILE A 21 2.27 0.94 6.42
C ILE A 21 3.09 2.22 6.20
N ASP A 22 2.56 3.38 6.62
CA ASP A 22 3.29 4.64 6.52
C ASP A 22 4.66 4.55 7.20
N LEU A 23 5.69 5.01 6.49
CA LEU A 23 7.09 4.90 6.85
C LEU A 23 7.86 6.14 6.39
N VAL A 24 9.09 6.29 6.86
CA VAL A 24 10.00 7.37 6.44
C VAL A 24 10.43 7.12 5.00
N SER A 25 10.11 8.06 4.10
CA SER A 25 10.46 7.95 2.70
C SER A 25 11.98 8.03 2.47
N ALA A 26 12.49 7.20 1.55
CA ALA A 26 13.93 7.08 1.32
C ALA A 26 14.58 8.35 0.72
N GLY A 27 13.90 9.03 -0.21
CA GLY A 27 14.48 10.16 -0.94
C GLY A 27 14.56 11.46 -0.15
N THR A 28 13.56 11.73 0.71
CA THR A 28 13.45 13.01 1.41
C THR A 28 13.43 12.86 2.94
N GLY A 29 13.39 11.64 3.48
CA GLY A 29 13.32 11.41 4.92
C GLY A 29 11.99 11.81 5.55
N GLN A 30 10.93 11.97 4.75
CA GLN A 30 9.64 12.48 5.20
C GLN A 30 8.67 11.36 5.60
N MET A 31 7.96 11.56 6.71
CA MET A 31 6.75 10.83 7.10
C MET A 31 5.51 11.33 6.35
N ASP A 32 5.48 12.61 6.00
CA ASP A 32 4.31 13.22 5.35
C ASP A 32 4.16 12.78 3.88
N LYS A 33 5.22 12.24 3.29
CA LYS A 33 5.14 11.46 2.04
C LYS A 33 4.68 10.03 2.33
N ARG A 34 3.35 9.82 2.28
CA ARG A 34 2.69 8.59 2.73
C ARG A 34 2.43 7.60 1.59
N TYR A 35 2.60 6.31 1.89
CA TYR A 35 2.42 5.20 0.94
C TYR A 35 1.41 4.16 1.43
N GLY A 36 1.26 4.02 2.75
CA GLY A 36 0.65 2.85 3.35
C GLY A 36 -0.85 2.77 3.17
N PHE A 37 -1.34 1.55 3.25
CA PHE A 37 -2.74 1.22 3.55
C PHE A 37 -3.06 1.49 5.03
N ILE A 38 -2.04 1.49 5.88
CA ILE A 38 -2.15 1.78 7.31
C ILE A 38 -1.49 3.13 7.58
N TYR A 39 -2.27 4.08 8.10
CA TYR A 39 -1.77 5.36 8.57
C TYR A 39 -0.98 5.17 9.86
N VAL A 40 0.11 5.91 10.01
CA VAL A 40 0.86 6.04 11.27
C VAL A 40 0.79 7.50 11.70
N ASN A 41 0.34 7.74 12.93
CA ASN A 41 0.28 9.07 13.52
C ASN A 41 1.68 9.57 13.90
N LYS A 42 2.37 10.11 12.90
CA LYS A 42 3.66 10.80 13.00
C LYS A 42 3.80 11.74 11.81
N ASN A 43 4.22 12.99 12.06
CA ASN A 43 4.57 13.96 11.02
C ASN A 43 6.09 14.13 10.89
N ASP A 44 6.54 15.00 9.98
CA ASP A 44 7.96 15.26 9.71
C ASP A 44 8.70 15.87 10.93
N GLN A 45 8.00 16.57 11.82
CA GLN A 45 8.57 17.11 13.07
C GLN A 45 8.66 16.04 14.19
N GLY A 46 8.24 14.80 13.91
CA GLY A 46 8.23 13.70 14.87
C GLY A 46 7.08 13.75 15.88
N VAL A 47 6.11 14.64 15.69
CA VAL A 47 4.92 14.76 16.54
C VAL A 47 3.90 13.69 16.16
N GLY A 48 3.32 13.05 17.18
CA GLY A 48 2.32 11.99 17.06
C GLY A 48 2.59 10.86 18.05
N ASP A 49 1.59 10.02 18.30
CA ASP A 49 1.66 8.91 19.26
C ASP A 49 2.00 7.56 18.62
N LEU A 50 2.31 7.56 17.32
CA LEU A 50 2.53 6.37 16.52
C LEU A 50 1.31 5.43 16.45
N SER A 51 0.10 5.86 16.82
CA SER A 51 -1.09 5.04 16.62
C SER A 51 -1.27 4.66 15.15
N ARG A 52 -1.89 3.50 14.92
CA ARG A 52 -2.13 2.94 13.58
C ARG A 52 -3.61 2.96 13.28
N THR A 53 -3.96 3.46 12.10
CA THR A 53 -5.35 3.50 11.64
C THR A 53 -5.43 2.93 10.23
N PRO A 54 -6.31 1.95 9.95
CA PRO A 54 -6.57 1.50 8.58
C PRO A 54 -7.12 2.66 7.75
N LYS A 55 -6.55 2.89 6.56
CA LYS A 55 -7.10 3.83 5.56
C LYS A 55 -8.15 3.12 4.72
N ASP A 56 -8.92 3.85 3.92
CA ASP A 56 -9.89 3.24 3.00
C ASP A 56 -9.22 2.25 2.03
N SER A 57 -8.01 2.57 1.59
CA SER A 57 -7.19 1.72 0.74
C SER A 57 -6.81 0.38 1.38
N TYR A 58 -6.84 0.26 2.71
CA TYR A 58 -6.70 -1.03 3.40
C TYR A 58 -7.87 -1.96 3.07
N PHE A 59 -9.10 -1.46 3.18
CA PHE A 59 -10.30 -2.27 2.91
C PHE A 59 -10.43 -2.59 1.44
N TRP A 60 -10.08 -1.64 0.57
CA TRP A 60 -9.96 -1.88 -0.86
C TRP A 60 -8.94 -2.98 -1.15
N TYR A 61 -7.70 -2.89 -0.65
CA TYR A 61 -6.67 -3.89 -0.96
C TYR A 61 -6.97 -5.26 -0.34
N LYS A 62 -7.63 -5.30 0.82
CA LYS A 62 -8.18 -6.54 1.41
C LYS A 62 -9.16 -7.22 0.44
N LYS A 63 -10.04 -6.45 -0.20
CA LYS A 63 -11.00 -6.96 -1.18
C LYS A 63 -10.31 -7.43 -2.47
N VAL A 64 -9.34 -6.68 -2.96
CA VAL A 64 -8.51 -7.08 -4.12
C VAL A 64 -7.84 -8.42 -3.88
N ILE A 65 -7.23 -8.64 -2.70
CA ILE A 65 -6.61 -9.92 -2.35
C ILE A 65 -7.67 -11.03 -2.26
N ALA A 66 -8.79 -10.77 -1.58
CA ALA A 66 -9.85 -11.77 -1.38
C ALA A 66 -10.51 -12.20 -2.70
N SER A 67 -10.58 -11.30 -3.69
CA SER A 67 -11.11 -11.57 -5.04
C SER A 67 -10.04 -12.07 -6.01
N ASN A 68 -8.80 -12.27 -5.56
CA ASN A 68 -7.65 -12.55 -6.43
C ASN A 68 -7.55 -11.57 -7.63
N GLY A 69 -7.82 -10.29 -7.37
CA GLY A 69 -7.74 -9.22 -8.37
C GLY A 69 -8.94 -9.09 -9.31
N THR A 70 -10.04 -9.81 -9.07
CA THR A 70 -11.25 -9.74 -9.91
C THR A 70 -12.26 -8.65 -9.51
N ASP A 71 -12.17 -8.15 -8.27
CA ASP A 71 -12.97 -7.04 -7.75
C ASP A 71 -12.04 -5.91 -7.32
N LEU A 72 -12.05 -4.81 -8.10
CA LEU A 72 -11.17 -3.66 -7.94
C LEU A 72 -11.92 -2.34 -7.62
N ASP A 73 -13.26 -2.37 -7.50
CA ASP A 73 -14.12 -1.18 -7.35
C ASP A 73 -14.66 -1.03 -5.92
#